data_AF-A0A9E0ZSG1-F1
#
_entry.id   AF-A0A9E0ZSG1-F1
#
_cell.length_a   1.000
_cell.length_b   1.000
_cell.length_c   1.000
_cell.angle_alpha   90.00
_cell.angle_beta   90.00
_cell.angle_gamma   90.00
#
_symmetry.space_group_name_H-M   'P 1'
#
loop_
_entity.id
_entity.type
_entity.pdbx_description
1 polymer ?
#
loop_
_entity_poly.entity_id
_entity_poly.type
_entity_poly.pdbx_seq_one_letter_code
_entity_poly.pdbx_strand_id
1 'polypeptide(L)'
;MNKIEFSKIVFEARKAKKLSQKELADMLGVSNKSVSKWENAEAFPRDDTLDKLCSVLDINLDSDSDVNVEHERQLGELKRENDGLKSELLYLKTKRRRAVTVTVIVSVLCLAVAAVIAFMISPDNRNNKVSGIGNKYSVITFADTKYYPADETFSYYMKSSDFNPQNAKYAELSLNGEESKVTVMCDECNDSIICSKQGGNTYYYLKEAALDFTVEDFDSFQLYSGSVANNTPKYEFAKNADEYWHGGLYDNEEAVAFLNYYNSPKKELDSKKTEQYLGNNSYIISAEFSFDISANYDLHSAELGEFFTDGEGNIFFYDYRYAAAYEVNGEVSDNVKELYH
;
A
#
# COMPACT_ATOMS: atom_id res chain seq x y z
N MET A 1 5.12 -80.19 -6.10
CA MET A 1 4.84 -80.46 -7.52
C MET A 1 3.53 -79.86 -8.04
N ASN A 2 3.58 -79.05 -9.09
CA ASN A 2 2.40 -78.54 -9.82
C ASN A 2 1.99 -79.47 -10.99
N LYS A 3 0.84 -79.22 -11.64
CA LYS A 3 0.33 -80.07 -12.74
C LYS A 3 1.27 -80.18 -13.95
N ILE A 4 2.04 -79.13 -14.23
CA ILE A 4 2.95 -79.05 -15.39
C ILE A 4 4.23 -79.86 -15.10
N GLU A 5 4.73 -79.80 -13.87
CA GLU A 5 5.86 -80.62 -13.43
C GLU A 5 5.48 -82.10 -13.41
N PHE A 6 4.31 -82.42 -12.84
CA PHE A 6 3.81 -83.79 -12.79
C PHE A 6 3.61 -84.38 -14.19
N SER A 7 3.05 -83.60 -15.13
CA SER A 7 2.80 -84.07 -16.50
C SER A 7 4.09 -84.48 -17.22
N LYS A 8 5.16 -83.70 -17.01
CA LYS A 8 6.49 -84.00 -17.56
C LYS A 8 7.08 -85.27 -16.95
N ILE A 9 7.01 -85.41 -15.62
CA ILE A 9 7.52 -86.59 -14.91
C ILE A 9 6.82 -87.87 -15.41
N VAL A 10 5.49 -87.85 -15.54
CA VAL A 10 4.72 -89.00 -16.05
C VAL A 10 5.10 -89.34 -17.50
N PHE A 11 5.21 -88.32 -18.36
CA PHE A 11 5.60 -88.51 -19.77
C PHE A 11 7.01 -89.11 -19.89
N GLU A 12 7.98 -88.57 -19.17
CA GLU A 12 9.37 -89.01 -19.20
C GLU A 12 9.51 -90.42 -18.63
N ALA A 13 8.89 -90.72 -17.48
CA ALA A 13 8.95 -92.03 -16.86
C ALA A 13 8.29 -93.11 -17.74
N ARG A 14 7.15 -92.82 -18.38
CA ARG A 14 6.53 -93.74 -19.35
C ARG A 14 7.47 -94.02 -20.52
N LYS A 15 8.07 -92.96 -21.09
CA LYS A 15 8.99 -93.08 -22.23
C LYS A 15 10.27 -93.85 -21.87
N ALA A 16 10.81 -93.65 -20.66
CA ALA A 16 11.95 -94.40 -20.16
C ALA A 16 11.66 -95.90 -20.06
N LYS A 17 10.45 -96.28 -19.66
CA LYS A 17 9.95 -97.67 -19.68
C LYS A 17 9.53 -98.17 -21.06
N LYS A 18 9.67 -97.35 -22.11
CA LYS A 18 9.32 -97.66 -23.52
C LYS A 18 7.86 -98.06 -23.72
N LEU A 19 6.97 -97.59 -22.87
CA LEU A 19 5.52 -97.85 -22.97
C LEU A 19 4.85 -96.82 -23.88
N SER A 20 3.84 -97.22 -24.65
CA SER A 20 2.88 -96.32 -25.28
C SER A 20 1.85 -95.80 -24.25
N GLN A 21 1.16 -94.70 -24.55
CA GLN A 21 0.08 -94.19 -23.68
C GLN A 21 -1.04 -95.21 -23.51
N LYS A 22 -1.29 -96.03 -24.54
CA LYS A 22 -2.28 -97.11 -24.51
C LYS A 22 -1.84 -98.22 -23.56
N GLU A 23 -0.59 -98.69 -23.66
CA GLU A 23 -0.08 -99.74 -22.78
C GLU A 23 -0.08 -99.30 -21.32
N LEU A 24 0.31 -98.05 -21.04
CA LEU A 24 0.23 -97.50 -19.68
C LEU A 24 -1.23 -97.41 -19.19
N ALA A 25 -2.15 -96.97 -20.06
CA ALA A 25 -3.57 -96.89 -19.71
C ALA A 25 -4.15 -98.27 -19.38
N ASP A 26 -3.78 -99.30 -20.15
CA ASP A 26 -4.20 -100.68 -19.95
C ASP A 26 -3.65 -101.23 -18.62
N MET A 27 -2.39 -100.94 -18.29
CA MET A 27 -1.78 -101.34 -17.01
C MET A 27 -2.44 -100.68 -15.79
N LEU A 28 -2.98 -99.47 -15.96
CA LEU A 28 -3.63 -98.70 -14.89
C LEU A 28 -5.14 -98.91 -14.82
N GLY A 29 -5.73 -99.61 -15.79
CA GLY A 29 -7.18 -99.81 -15.89
C GLY A 29 -7.94 -98.52 -16.20
N VAL A 30 -7.34 -97.59 -16.95
CA VAL A 30 -7.91 -96.29 -17.31
C VAL A 30 -8.00 -96.12 -18.83
N SER A 31 -8.64 -95.05 -19.29
CA SER A 31 -8.68 -94.73 -20.72
C SER A 31 -7.35 -94.14 -21.20
N ASN A 32 -6.95 -94.43 -22.44
CA ASN A 32 -5.80 -93.78 -23.11
C ASN A 32 -5.90 -92.24 -23.06
N LYS A 33 -7.12 -91.70 -23.18
CA LYS A 33 -7.39 -90.26 -23.05
C LYS A 33 -7.03 -89.70 -21.66
N SER A 34 -7.17 -90.50 -20.59
CA SER A 34 -6.79 -90.10 -19.24
C SER A 34 -5.27 -89.88 -19.15
N VAL A 35 -4.48 -90.82 -19.68
CA VAL A 35 -3.01 -90.72 -19.73
C VAL A 35 -2.58 -89.50 -20.54
N SER A 36 -3.17 -89.27 -21.72
CA SER A 36 -2.87 -88.08 -22.52
C SER A 36 -3.18 -86.78 -21.77
N LYS A 37 -4.29 -86.71 -21.02
CA LYS A 37 -4.61 -85.53 -20.23
C LYS A 37 -3.63 -85.29 -19.10
N TRP A 38 -3.12 -86.34 -18.47
CA TRP A 38 -2.10 -86.22 -17.43
C TRP A 38 -0.77 -85.75 -18.02
N GLU A 39 -0.33 -86.31 -19.14
CA GLU A 39 0.91 -85.92 -19.82
C GLU A 39 0.87 -84.51 -20.42
N ASN A 40 -0.33 -83.99 -20.72
CA ASN A 40 -0.54 -82.62 -21.21
C ASN A 40 -0.93 -81.60 -20.11
N ALA A 41 -0.86 -81.98 -18.83
CA ALA A 41 -1.25 -81.15 -17.69
C ALA A 41 -2.74 -80.68 -17.68
N GLU A 42 -3.59 -81.29 -18.50
CA GLU A 42 -5.02 -80.97 -18.59
C GLU A 42 -5.83 -81.54 -17.42
N ALA A 43 -5.37 -82.63 -16.82
CA ALA A 43 -6.00 -83.28 -15.68
C ALA A 43 -4.95 -83.85 -14.71
N PHE A 44 -5.38 -84.16 -13.49
CA PHE A 44 -4.58 -84.87 -12.51
C PHE A 44 -5.27 -86.20 -12.18
N PRO A 45 -4.54 -87.33 -12.00
CA PRO A 45 -5.13 -88.59 -11.60
C PRO A 45 -5.77 -88.47 -10.20
N ARG A 46 -6.76 -89.31 -9.93
CA ARG A 46 -7.31 -89.46 -8.56
C ARG A 46 -6.32 -90.26 -7.71
N ASP A 47 -6.39 -90.11 -6.40
CA ASP A 47 -5.42 -90.69 -5.44
C ASP A 47 -5.19 -92.19 -5.66
N ASP A 48 -6.27 -92.96 -5.88
CA ASP A 48 -6.24 -94.41 -6.16
C ASP A 48 -5.51 -94.79 -7.45
N THR A 49 -5.49 -93.88 -8.41
CA THR A 49 -4.87 -94.03 -9.73
C THR A 49 -3.46 -93.48 -9.72
N LEU A 50 -3.21 -92.44 -8.92
CA LEU A 50 -1.91 -91.82 -8.70
C LEU A 50 -0.93 -92.83 -8.07
N ASP A 51 -1.34 -93.52 -7.00
CA ASP A 51 -0.48 -94.51 -6.33
C ASP A 51 -0.09 -95.66 -7.28
N LYS A 52 -1.04 -96.13 -8.09
CA LYS A 52 -0.79 -97.15 -9.11
C LYS A 52 0.12 -96.64 -10.23
N LEU A 53 -0.11 -95.41 -10.69
CA LEU A 53 0.70 -94.76 -11.71
C LEU A 53 2.16 -94.62 -11.23
N CYS A 54 2.36 -94.14 -10.01
CA CYS A 54 3.67 -94.03 -9.38
C CYS A 54 4.36 -95.40 -9.23
N SER A 55 3.61 -96.43 -8.84
CA SER A 55 4.13 -97.80 -8.74
C SER A 55 4.52 -98.39 -10.10
N VAL A 56 3.69 -98.21 -11.14
CA VAL A 56 3.97 -98.74 -12.49
C VAL A 56 5.15 -98.01 -13.13
N LEU A 57 5.30 -96.71 -12.88
CA LEU A 57 6.33 -95.87 -13.49
C LEU A 57 7.59 -95.72 -12.62
N ASP A 58 7.65 -96.33 -11.43
CA ASP A 58 8.70 -96.13 -10.41
C ASP A 58 8.96 -94.65 -10.10
N ILE A 59 7.89 -93.85 -10.01
CA ILE A 59 7.98 -92.43 -9.64
C ILE A 59 7.97 -92.32 -8.12
N ASN A 60 9.06 -91.83 -7.55
CA ASN A 60 9.10 -91.43 -6.15
C ASN A 60 8.65 -89.96 -6.03
N LEU A 61 7.47 -89.72 -5.48
CA LEU A 61 6.93 -88.37 -5.28
C LEU A 61 7.65 -87.59 -4.16
N ASP A 62 8.44 -88.27 -3.31
CA ASP A 62 9.16 -87.67 -2.18
C ASP A 62 10.55 -87.12 -2.56
N SER A 63 11.00 -87.25 -3.81
CA SER A 63 12.32 -86.72 -4.25
C SER A 63 12.38 -85.20 -4.41
N ASP A 64 11.31 -84.48 -4.05
CA ASP A 64 11.16 -83.02 -4.22
C ASP A 64 11.82 -82.19 -3.10
N SER A 65 12.47 -82.80 -2.09
CA SER A 65 13.03 -82.08 -0.95
C SER A 65 14.10 -81.06 -1.33
N ASP A 66 15.01 -81.41 -2.26
CA ASP A 66 16.14 -80.54 -2.63
C ASP A 66 15.73 -79.36 -3.51
N VAL A 67 14.73 -79.55 -4.39
CA VAL A 67 14.18 -78.49 -5.25
C VAL A 67 13.38 -77.48 -4.43
N ASN A 68 12.63 -77.96 -3.43
CA ASN A 68 11.83 -77.11 -2.55
C ASN A 68 12.73 -76.27 -1.63
N VAL A 69 13.84 -76.83 -1.15
CA VAL A 69 14.85 -76.10 -0.35
C VAL A 69 15.52 -74.98 -1.16
N GLU A 70 15.90 -75.23 -2.42
CA GLU A 70 16.50 -74.17 -3.25
C GLU A 70 15.50 -73.07 -3.63
N HIS A 71 14.24 -73.43 -3.93
CA HIS A 71 13.18 -72.44 -4.14
C HIS A 71 12.91 -71.59 -2.90
N GLU A 72 12.85 -72.20 -1.71
CA GLU A 72 12.69 -71.46 -0.45
C GLU A 72 13.87 -70.53 -0.17
N ARG A 73 15.10 -70.96 -0.49
CA ARG A 73 16.32 -70.16 -0.37
C ARG A 73 16.25 -68.93 -1.29
N GLN A 74 15.91 -69.12 -2.57
CA GLN A 74 15.76 -68.04 -3.55
C GLN A 74 14.63 -67.08 -3.18
N LEU A 75 13.50 -67.60 -2.68
CA LEU A 75 12.39 -66.77 -2.20
C LEU A 75 12.80 -65.92 -0.98
N GLY A 76 13.62 -66.48 -0.09
CA GLY A 76 14.21 -65.77 1.05
C GLY A 76 15.15 -64.65 0.63
N GLU A 77 15.98 -64.87 -0.38
CA GLU A 77 16.87 -63.86 -0.96
C GLU A 77 16.07 -62.73 -1.63
N LEU A 78 15.10 -63.05 -2.48
CA LEU A 78 14.23 -62.07 -3.14
C LEU A 78 13.40 -61.24 -2.16
N LYS A 79 12.98 -61.83 -1.04
CA LYS A 79 12.30 -61.09 0.05
C LYS A 79 13.24 -60.11 0.73
N ARG A 80 14.46 -60.54 1.06
CA ARG A 80 15.48 -59.67 1.67
C ARG A 80 15.85 -58.50 0.76
N GLU A 81 16.00 -58.76 -0.54
CA GLU A 81 16.26 -57.72 -1.53
C GLU A 81 15.08 -56.73 -1.64
N ASN A 82 13.84 -57.23 -1.68
CA ASN A 82 12.64 -56.38 -1.68
C ASN A 82 12.53 -55.53 -0.41
N ASP A 83 12.84 -56.08 0.76
CA ASP A 83 12.83 -55.34 2.02
C ASP A 83 13.91 -54.25 2.01
N GLY A 84 15.09 -54.55 1.47
CA GLY A 84 16.17 -53.58 1.23
C GLY A 84 15.73 -52.44 0.32
N LEU A 85 15.22 -52.75 -0.87
CA LEU A 85 14.69 -51.78 -1.84
C LEU A 85 13.55 -50.93 -1.25
N LYS A 86 12.66 -51.55 -0.47
CA LYS A 86 11.55 -50.87 0.19
C LYS A 86 12.06 -49.87 1.23
N SER A 87 13.09 -50.23 2.00
CA SER A 87 13.70 -49.33 2.97
C SER A 87 14.39 -48.14 2.30
N GLU A 88 15.09 -48.37 1.18
CA GLU A 88 15.74 -47.31 0.38
C GLU A 88 14.71 -46.38 -0.26
N LEU A 89 13.62 -46.94 -0.80
CA LEU A 89 12.51 -46.17 -1.36
C LEU A 89 11.83 -45.30 -0.29
N LEU A 90 11.63 -45.83 0.92
CA LEU A 90 11.10 -45.07 2.06
C LEU A 90 12.06 -43.93 2.47
N TYR A 91 13.37 -44.20 2.50
CA TYR A 91 14.38 -43.18 2.77
C TYR A 91 14.34 -42.05 1.72
N LEU A 92 14.36 -42.40 0.43
CA LEU A 92 14.30 -41.43 -0.68
C LEU A 92 12.99 -40.64 -0.67
N LYS A 93 11.84 -41.30 -0.41
CA LYS A 93 10.53 -40.64 -0.31
C LYS A 93 10.49 -39.65 0.85
N THR A 94 11.08 -40.00 1.99
CA THR A 94 11.18 -39.12 3.17
C THR A 94 12.11 -37.94 2.89
N LYS A 95 13.28 -38.18 2.29
CA LYS A 95 14.24 -37.13 1.88
C LYS A 95 13.62 -36.16 0.87
N ARG A 96 12.92 -36.67 -0.15
CA ARG A 96 12.18 -35.87 -1.14
C ARG A 96 11.08 -35.05 -0.48
N ARG A 97 10.28 -35.63 0.42
CA ARG A 97 9.25 -34.89 1.17
C ARG A 97 9.86 -33.74 1.97
N ARG A 98 10.93 -33.99 2.74
CA ARG A 98 11.63 -32.94 3.50
C ARG A 98 12.16 -31.83 2.60
N ALA A 99 12.80 -32.18 1.47
CA ALA A 99 13.30 -31.19 0.52
C ALA A 99 12.16 -30.31 -0.02
N VAL A 100 11.06 -30.91 -0.49
CA VAL A 100 9.89 -30.17 -0.99
C VAL A 100 9.30 -29.27 0.10
N THR A 101 9.14 -29.77 1.33
CA THR A 101 8.63 -28.98 2.45
C THR A 101 9.51 -27.77 2.74
N VAL A 102 10.84 -27.94 2.78
CA VAL A 102 11.78 -26.83 2.99
C VAL A 102 11.71 -25.82 1.84
N THR A 103 11.68 -26.27 0.58
CA THR A 103 11.56 -25.37 -0.57
C THR A 103 10.29 -24.52 -0.51
N VAL A 104 9.16 -25.12 -0.12
CA VAL A 104 7.87 -24.39 0.03
C VAL A 104 7.93 -23.36 1.17
N ILE A 105 8.52 -23.70 2.31
CA ILE A 105 8.67 -22.74 3.42
C ILE A 105 9.54 -21.56 3.00
N VAL A 106 10.68 -21.83 2.35
CA VAL A 106 11.58 -20.78 1.86
C VAL A 106 10.89 -19.90 0.82
N SER A 107 10.14 -20.48 -0.13
CA SER A 107 9.44 -19.67 -1.14
C SER A 107 8.36 -18.78 -0.53
N VAL A 108 7.60 -19.27 0.47
CA VAL A 108 6.62 -18.47 1.22
C VAL A 108 7.30 -17.34 1.98
N LEU A 109 8.43 -17.60 2.64
CA LEU A 109 9.20 -16.57 3.33
C LEU A 109 9.75 -15.52 2.36
N CYS A 110 10.27 -15.93 1.21
CA CYS A 110 10.72 -15.00 0.16
C CYS A 110 9.57 -14.13 -0.36
N LEU A 111 8.38 -14.69 -0.58
CA LEU A 111 7.20 -13.92 -0.98
C LEU A 111 6.76 -12.93 0.11
N ALA A 112 6.79 -13.32 1.39
CA ALA A 112 6.47 -12.43 2.50
C ALA A 112 7.46 -11.26 2.60
N VAL A 113 8.77 -11.53 2.46
CA VAL A 113 9.81 -10.50 2.44
C VAL A 113 9.64 -9.58 1.22
N ALA A 114 9.39 -10.15 0.04
CA ALA A 114 9.12 -9.36 -1.16
C ALA A 114 7.89 -8.47 -0.99
N ALA A 115 6.82 -8.95 -0.34
CA ALA A 115 5.64 -8.15 -0.04
C ALA A 115 5.94 -7.02 0.96
N VAL A 116 6.75 -7.27 2.00
CA VAL A 116 7.20 -6.22 2.93
C VAL A 116 8.05 -5.17 2.20
N ILE A 117 9.00 -5.59 1.37
CA ILE A 117 9.82 -4.66 0.57
C ILE A 117 8.93 -3.87 -0.40
N ALA A 118 7.99 -4.52 -1.08
CA ALA A 118 7.04 -3.87 -1.96
C ALA A 118 6.14 -2.88 -1.20
N PHE A 119 5.74 -3.17 0.03
CA PHE A 119 5.02 -2.24 0.90
C PHE A 119 5.89 -1.06 1.33
N MET A 120 7.18 -1.28 1.60
CA MET A 120 8.13 -0.22 1.95
C MET A 120 8.55 0.66 0.76
N ILE A 121 8.53 0.12 -0.46
CA ILE A 121 8.82 0.83 -1.72
C ILE A 121 7.54 1.43 -2.33
N SER A 122 6.35 0.91 -1.98
CA SER A 122 5.07 1.43 -2.47
C SER A 122 5.00 2.94 -2.26
N PRO A 123 4.70 3.73 -3.30
CA PRO A 123 4.73 5.20 -3.26
C PRO A 123 3.79 5.84 -2.23
N ASP A 124 2.89 5.06 -1.63
CA ASP A 124 1.75 5.56 -0.85
C ASP A 124 2.05 5.89 0.62
N ASN A 125 3.27 5.64 1.12
CA ASN A 125 3.60 5.81 2.54
C ASN A 125 4.80 6.72 2.85
N ARG A 126 5.47 7.30 1.84
CA ARG A 126 6.58 8.23 2.09
C ARG A 126 6.25 9.71 1.88
N ASN A 127 5.10 10.04 1.28
CA ASN A 127 4.80 11.42 0.88
C ASN A 127 3.53 12.05 1.47
N ASN A 128 2.75 11.36 2.31
CA ASN A 128 1.35 11.78 2.54
C ASN A 128 0.89 11.98 4.00
N LYS A 129 1.81 11.99 4.95
CA LYS A 129 1.55 12.54 6.30
C LYS A 129 2.36 13.80 6.53
N VAL A 130 2.17 14.81 5.69
CA VAL A 130 2.65 16.14 6.06
C VAL A 130 1.56 16.79 6.90
N SER A 131 1.66 16.61 8.22
CA SER A 131 0.87 17.34 9.21
C SER A 131 1.18 18.82 9.05
N GLY A 132 0.36 19.56 8.30
CA GLY A 132 0.56 20.99 8.11
C GLY A 132 0.01 21.57 6.82
N ILE A 133 -0.23 20.75 5.79
CA ILE A 133 -0.85 21.25 4.55
C ILE A 133 -2.23 21.83 4.86
N GLY A 134 -2.48 23.06 4.39
CA GLY A 134 -3.69 23.83 4.66
C GLY A 134 -3.74 24.53 6.01
N ASN A 135 -2.70 24.40 6.84
CA ASN A 135 -2.61 25.20 8.07
C ASN A 135 -2.26 26.65 7.69
N LYS A 136 -2.96 27.63 8.26
CA LYS A 136 -2.75 29.06 8.01
C LYS A 136 -1.30 29.55 8.21
N TYR A 137 -0.50 28.85 9.00
CA TYR A 137 0.91 29.19 9.28
C TYR A 137 1.91 28.35 8.49
N SER A 138 1.43 27.50 7.58
CA SER A 138 2.32 26.68 6.77
C SER A 138 2.84 27.46 5.57
N VAL A 139 4.13 27.38 5.32
CA VAL A 139 4.77 28.03 4.16
C VAL A 139 5.35 26.95 3.28
N ILE A 140 5.03 27.00 1.99
CA ILE A 140 5.66 26.14 0.99
C ILE A 140 6.75 26.93 0.26
N THR A 141 7.97 26.40 0.23
CA THR A 141 9.07 26.96 -0.56
C THR A 141 9.34 26.07 -1.77
N PHE A 142 9.26 26.66 -2.96
CA PHE A 142 9.56 26.00 -4.23
C PHE A 142 10.38 26.94 -5.12
N ALA A 143 11.55 26.48 -5.59
CA ALA A 143 12.47 27.28 -6.41
C ALA A 143 12.78 28.67 -5.80
N ASP A 144 13.16 28.68 -4.52
CA ASP A 144 13.45 29.88 -3.73
C ASP A 144 12.27 30.88 -3.57
N THR A 145 11.07 30.48 -4.02
CA THR A 145 9.85 31.27 -3.92
C THR A 145 8.98 30.70 -2.80
N LYS A 146 8.48 31.56 -1.92
CA LYS A 146 7.55 31.18 -0.85
C LYS A 146 6.11 31.28 -1.30
N TYR A 147 5.30 30.38 -0.78
CA TYR A 147 3.87 30.31 -1.02
C TYR A 147 3.14 30.11 0.31
N TYR A 148 2.03 30.83 0.46
CA TYR A 148 1.23 30.92 1.69
C TYR A 148 -0.17 30.37 1.46
N PRO A 149 -0.83 29.81 2.47
CA PRO A 149 -2.14 29.19 2.31
C PRO A 149 -3.16 30.25 1.89
N ALA A 150 -3.96 29.93 0.88
CA ALA A 150 -5.10 30.74 0.51
C ALA A 150 -6.17 30.71 1.61
N ASP A 151 -6.91 31.81 1.75
CA ASP A 151 -8.11 31.84 2.59
C ASP A 151 -9.27 31.00 1.99
N GLU A 152 -10.38 30.89 2.73
CA GLU A 152 -11.54 30.11 2.30
C GLU A 152 -12.20 30.66 1.04
N THR A 153 -12.23 31.99 0.89
CA THR A 153 -12.83 32.70 -0.24
C THR A 153 -12.07 32.39 -1.52
N PHE A 154 -10.75 32.57 -1.53
CA PHE A 154 -9.91 32.27 -2.68
C PHE A 154 -9.88 30.77 -2.98
N SER A 155 -9.87 29.93 -1.94
CA SER A 155 -9.99 28.48 -2.09
C SER A 155 -11.29 28.06 -2.77
N TYR A 156 -12.39 28.78 -2.58
CA TYR A 156 -13.67 28.52 -3.26
C TYR A 156 -13.58 28.89 -4.75
N TYR A 157 -13.03 30.06 -5.09
CA TYR A 157 -12.86 30.48 -6.48
C TYR A 157 -11.92 29.57 -7.26
N MET A 158 -10.79 29.20 -6.68
CA MET A 158 -9.84 28.28 -7.30
C MET A 158 -10.35 26.84 -7.44
N LYS A 159 -11.41 26.45 -6.72
CA LYS A 159 -12.13 25.18 -6.96
C LYS A 159 -13.08 25.28 -8.15
N SER A 160 -13.53 26.48 -8.48
CA SER A 160 -14.48 26.74 -9.57
C SER A 160 -13.79 26.95 -10.93
N SER A 161 -12.50 27.28 -10.93
CA SER A 161 -11.69 27.32 -12.15
C SER A 161 -11.39 25.90 -12.66
N ASP A 162 -11.43 25.71 -13.99
CA ASP A 162 -11.08 24.45 -14.68
C ASP A 162 -9.56 24.17 -14.62
N PHE A 163 -8.98 24.24 -13.42
CA PHE A 163 -7.56 24.07 -13.18
C PHE A 163 -7.19 22.58 -13.19
N ASN A 164 -6.41 22.16 -14.18
CA ASN A 164 -5.99 20.76 -14.37
C ASN A 164 -4.46 20.64 -14.31
N PRO A 165 -3.86 20.56 -13.12
CA PRO A 165 -2.41 20.55 -12.98
C PRO A 165 -1.84 19.24 -13.51
N GLN A 166 -1.00 19.33 -14.55
CA GLN A 166 -0.44 18.16 -15.22
C GLN A 166 0.84 17.63 -14.54
N ASN A 167 1.53 18.47 -13.75
CA ASN A 167 2.87 18.16 -13.26
C ASN A 167 3.00 18.31 -11.74
N ALA A 168 3.32 17.19 -11.08
CA ALA A 168 3.69 17.16 -9.67
C ALA A 168 5.20 17.45 -9.49
N LYS A 169 5.54 18.30 -8.52
CA LYS A 169 6.91 18.69 -8.15
C LYS A 169 7.12 18.56 -6.65
N TYR A 170 8.37 18.43 -6.22
CA TYR A 170 8.73 18.45 -4.80
C TYR A 170 8.93 19.87 -4.32
N ALA A 171 8.45 20.18 -3.12
CA ALA A 171 8.66 21.44 -2.43
C ALA A 171 8.91 21.20 -0.93
N GLU A 172 9.39 22.23 -0.23
CA GLU A 172 9.61 22.19 1.21
C GLU A 172 8.43 22.87 1.92
N LEU A 173 7.87 22.24 2.93
CA LEU A 173 6.84 22.81 3.81
C LEU A 173 7.47 23.12 5.16
N SER A 174 7.39 24.38 5.57
CA SER A 174 7.69 24.83 6.92
C SER A 174 6.40 25.05 7.70
N LEU A 175 6.32 24.53 8.93
CA LEU A 175 5.24 24.81 9.87
C LEU A 175 5.84 24.96 11.28
N ASN A 176 5.65 26.13 11.90
CA ASN A 176 6.15 26.40 13.26
C ASN A 176 7.65 26.09 13.45
N GLY A 177 8.45 26.27 12.39
CA GLY A 177 9.90 25.97 12.39
C GLY A 177 10.26 24.51 12.14
N GLU A 178 9.29 23.61 11.97
CA GLU A 178 9.53 22.24 11.50
C GLU A 178 9.45 22.18 9.98
N GLU A 179 10.45 21.56 9.35
CA GLU A 179 10.53 21.40 7.89
C GLU A 179 10.20 19.98 7.46
N SER A 180 9.46 19.86 6.36
CA SER A 180 9.06 18.59 5.76
C SER A 180 8.98 18.70 4.24
N LYS A 181 8.96 17.57 3.53
CA LYS A 181 8.85 17.55 2.07
C LYS A 181 7.42 17.27 1.66
N VAL A 182 6.89 18.09 0.76
CA VAL A 182 5.56 17.95 0.17
C VAL A 182 5.64 17.76 -1.34
N THR A 183 4.60 17.19 -1.91
CA THR A 183 4.38 17.19 -3.36
C THR A 183 3.38 18.28 -3.69
N VAL A 184 3.75 19.19 -4.58
CA VAL A 184 2.89 20.27 -5.05
C VAL A 184 2.61 20.12 -6.53
N MET A 185 1.46 20.60 -6.94
CA MET A 185 1.01 20.68 -8.31
C MET A 185 1.14 22.14 -8.76
N CYS A 186 1.85 22.34 -9.87
CA CYS A 186 2.04 23.65 -10.48
C CYS A 186 1.44 23.63 -11.89
N ASP A 187 0.85 24.74 -12.31
CA ASP A 187 0.54 25.00 -13.72
C ASP A 187 1.50 26.07 -14.25
N GLU A 188 1.72 26.09 -15.57
CA GLU A 188 2.61 27.05 -16.24
C GLU A 188 2.02 28.47 -16.27
N CYS A 189 0.72 28.63 -15.97
CA CYS A 189 0.00 29.89 -16.11
C CYS A 189 -0.28 30.64 -14.79
N ASN A 190 -0.03 30.03 -13.63
CA ASN A 190 -0.50 30.54 -12.34
C ASN A 190 0.65 30.77 -11.33
N ASP A 191 0.70 31.97 -10.74
CA ASP A 191 1.49 32.31 -9.53
C ASP A 191 1.03 31.58 -8.24
N SER A 192 0.26 30.50 -8.36
CA SER A 192 -0.21 29.69 -7.23
C SER A 192 0.20 28.23 -7.39
N ILE A 193 0.35 27.56 -6.27
CA ILE A 193 0.59 26.11 -6.22
C ILE A 193 -0.52 25.43 -5.44
N ILE A 194 -0.77 24.18 -5.77
CA ILE A 194 -1.80 23.39 -5.11
C ILE A 194 -1.16 22.18 -4.45
N CYS A 195 -1.64 21.85 -3.25
CA CYS A 195 -1.24 20.63 -2.57
C CYS A 195 -2.49 19.87 -2.11
N SER A 196 -2.49 18.55 -2.28
CA SER A 196 -3.58 17.69 -1.81
C SER A 196 -3.14 16.87 -0.61
N LYS A 197 -4.04 16.71 0.36
CA LYS A 197 -3.87 15.79 1.48
C LYS A 197 -4.42 14.41 1.11
N GLN A 198 -3.84 13.35 1.67
CA GLN A 198 -4.42 12.00 1.61
C GLN A 198 -5.83 12.04 2.23
N GLY A 199 -6.85 11.78 1.41
CA GLY A 199 -8.26 11.99 1.74
C GLY A 199 -9.02 12.85 0.71
N GLY A 200 -8.32 13.46 -0.24
CA GLY A 200 -8.93 14.17 -1.39
C GLY A 200 -9.16 15.66 -1.17
N ASN A 201 -8.71 16.23 -0.05
CA ASN A 201 -8.80 17.66 0.19
C ASN A 201 -7.68 18.40 -0.57
N THR A 202 -8.09 19.36 -1.39
CA THR A 202 -7.22 20.26 -2.15
C THR A 202 -7.03 21.56 -1.38
N TYR A 203 -5.78 21.99 -1.24
CA TYR A 203 -5.38 23.24 -0.59
C TYR A 203 -4.60 24.10 -1.59
N TYR A 204 -4.93 25.38 -1.60
CA TYR A 204 -4.37 26.36 -2.52
C TYR A 204 -3.35 27.20 -1.76
N TYR A 205 -2.22 27.48 -2.41
CA TYR A 205 -1.18 28.34 -1.88
C TYR A 205 -0.82 29.41 -2.89
N LEU A 206 -0.68 30.64 -2.42
CA LEU A 206 -0.40 31.85 -3.19
C LEU A 206 1.07 32.22 -3.05
N LYS A 207 1.72 32.58 -4.15
CA LYS A 207 3.09 33.11 -4.13
C LYS A 207 3.15 34.37 -3.26
N GLU A 208 4.28 34.57 -2.58
CA GLU A 208 4.56 35.77 -1.76
C GLU A 208 4.23 37.07 -2.52
N ALA A 209 4.59 37.15 -3.81
CA ALA A 209 4.27 38.29 -4.67
C ALA A 209 2.78 38.49 -4.97
N ALA A 210 1.94 37.45 -4.86
CA ALA A 210 0.49 37.58 -4.98
C ALA A 210 -0.15 38.19 -3.71
N LEU A 211 0.65 38.41 -2.65
CA LEU A 211 0.29 39.16 -1.44
C LEU A 211 0.96 40.54 -1.36
N ASP A 212 1.80 40.88 -2.36
CA ASP A 212 2.44 42.18 -2.52
C ASP A 212 1.56 43.07 -3.42
N PHE A 213 0.37 43.39 -2.93
CA PHE A 213 -0.55 44.28 -3.63
C PHE A 213 -0.04 45.73 -3.60
N THR A 214 -0.17 46.40 -4.74
CA THR A 214 0.11 47.82 -4.91
C THR A 214 -1.14 48.66 -4.66
N VAL A 215 -0.99 49.98 -4.48
CA VAL A 215 -2.12 50.90 -4.24
C VAL A 215 -3.14 50.89 -5.39
N GLU A 216 -2.73 50.48 -6.59
CA GLU A 216 -3.60 50.37 -7.76
C GLU A 216 -4.41 49.06 -7.78
N ASP A 217 -4.05 48.09 -6.92
CA ASP A 217 -4.67 46.78 -6.84
C ASP A 217 -5.83 46.72 -5.83
N PHE A 218 -6.36 47.84 -5.34
CA PHE A 218 -7.43 47.79 -4.36
C PHE A 218 -8.58 48.71 -4.77
N ASP A 219 -9.81 48.28 -4.46
CA ASP A 219 -11.02 49.09 -4.60
C ASP A 219 -11.41 49.75 -3.28
N SER A 220 -11.40 49.01 -2.16
CA SER A 220 -11.74 49.55 -0.84
C SER A 220 -11.19 48.69 0.31
N PHE A 221 -11.22 49.20 1.54
CA PHE A 221 -10.98 48.40 2.74
C PHE A 221 -12.25 48.28 3.58
N GLN A 222 -12.37 47.18 4.29
CA GLN A 222 -13.46 46.91 5.21
C GLN A 222 -12.90 46.48 6.55
N LEU A 223 -13.49 46.99 7.63
CA LEU A 223 -13.05 46.70 8.99
C LEU A 223 -14.17 46.03 9.78
N TYR A 224 -13.84 44.89 10.36
CA TYR A 224 -14.77 44.05 11.09
C TYR A 224 -14.28 43.86 12.52
N SER A 225 -15.17 43.92 13.50
CA SER A 225 -14.80 43.43 14.84
C SER A 225 -14.48 41.94 14.75
N GLY A 226 -13.37 41.46 15.29
CA GLY A 226 -13.02 40.06 15.09
C GLY A 226 -11.57 39.75 15.36
N SER A 227 -11.27 38.48 15.59
CA SER A 227 -9.89 38.05 15.74
C SER A 227 -9.67 36.61 15.35
N VAL A 228 -8.51 36.38 14.73
CA VAL A 228 -7.97 35.07 14.42
C VAL A 228 -7.58 34.27 15.67
N ALA A 229 -7.36 34.91 16.82
CA ALA A 229 -6.98 34.26 18.06
C ALA A 229 -8.17 33.55 18.74
N ASN A 230 -9.38 34.08 18.55
CA ASN A 230 -10.59 33.58 19.22
C ASN A 230 -11.43 32.64 18.36
N ASN A 231 -11.02 32.36 17.12
CA ASN A 231 -11.72 31.47 16.18
C ASN A 231 -13.23 31.80 16.03
N THR A 232 -13.58 33.07 16.25
CA THR A 232 -14.97 33.55 16.30
C THR A 232 -15.07 34.72 15.33
N PRO A 233 -15.49 34.51 14.08
CA PRO A 233 -15.76 35.63 13.20
C PRO A 233 -17.08 36.26 13.63
N LYS A 234 -17.02 37.36 14.37
CA LYS A 234 -18.16 38.25 14.54
C LYS A 234 -18.10 39.26 13.41
N TYR A 235 -18.64 38.97 12.23
CA TYR A 235 -18.69 39.94 11.12
C TYR A 235 -19.71 41.08 11.39
N GLU A 236 -19.62 41.72 12.55
CA GLU A 236 -20.24 43.02 12.80
C GLU A 236 -19.23 44.06 12.33
N PHE A 237 -19.65 44.83 11.31
CA PHE A 237 -18.90 45.97 10.81
C PHE A 237 -18.56 46.93 11.95
N ALA A 238 -17.34 47.47 11.93
CA ALA A 238 -16.95 48.47 12.90
C ALA A 238 -17.75 49.76 12.65
N LYS A 239 -18.51 50.18 13.67
CA LYS A 239 -19.54 51.24 13.62
C LYS A 239 -19.10 52.57 12.97
N ASN A 240 -17.80 52.88 12.97
CA ASN A 240 -17.24 54.07 12.36
C ASN A 240 -16.46 53.74 11.07
N ALA A 241 -15.92 52.54 10.92
CA ALA A 241 -15.12 52.21 9.75
C ALA A 241 -15.95 52.15 8.46
N ASP A 242 -17.21 51.71 8.55
CA ASP A 242 -18.19 51.71 7.44
C ASP A 242 -18.32 53.08 6.75
N GLU A 243 -18.08 54.16 7.46
CA GLU A 243 -18.19 55.53 6.94
C GLU A 243 -16.85 56.07 6.38
N TYR A 244 -15.70 55.59 6.89
CA TYR A 244 -14.38 56.19 6.61
C TYR A 244 -13.48 55.35 5.69
N TRP A 245 -13.60 54.03 5.67
CA TRP A 245 -12.69 53.14 4.90
C TRP A 245 -13.36 52.46 3.70
N HIS A 246 -14.68 52.64 3.57
CA HIS A 246 -15.50 52.12 2.47
C HIS A 246 -15.67 53.19 1.38
N GLY A 247 -14.82 53.12 0.35
CA GLY A 247 -14.88 54.01 -0.82
C GLY A 247 -13.68 53.77 -1.74
N GLY A 248 -13.83 54.09 -3.03
CA GLY A 248 -12.80 53.89 -4.05
C GLY A 248 -11.45 54.48 -3.65
N LEU A 249 -10.37 53.69 -3.73
CA LEU A 249 -9.06 54.05 -3.17
C LEU A 249 -8.47 55.40 -3.60
N TYR A 250 -8.82 55.87 -4.80
CA TYR A 250 -8.26 57.10 -5.35
C TYR A 250 -8.65 58.38 -4.57
N ASP A 251 -9.65 58.30 -3.67
CA ASP A 251 -10.12 59.44 -2.88
C ASP A 251 -10.06 59.21 -1.34
N ASN A 252 -9.44 58.11 -0.87
CA ASN A 252 -9.39 57.74 0.56
C ASN A 252 -7.96 57.83 1.13
N GLU A 253 -7.64 58.94 1.80
CA GLU A 253 -6.30 59.21 2.35
C GLU A 253 -5.91 58.17 3.43
N GLU A 254 -6.87 57.70 4.22
CA GLU A 254 -6.67 56.73 5.29
C GLU A 254 -6.29 55.34 4.76
N ALA A 255 -6.96 54.89 3.69
CA ALA A 255 -6.66 53.65 2.97
C ALA A 255 -5.23 53.69 2.37
N VAL A 256 -4.86 54.81 1.76
CA VAL A 256 -3.51 55.02 1.20
C VAL A 256 -2.46 55.02 2.32
N ALA A 257 -2.73 55.67 3.45
CA ALA A 257 -1.84 55.68 4.60
C ALA A 257 -1.63 54.26 5.14
N PHE A 258 -2.69 53.45 5.24
CA PHE A 258 -2.58 52.06 5.65
C PHE A 258 -1.76 51.23 4.67
N LEU A 259 -1.94 51.36 3.36
CA LEU A 259 -1.15 50.60 2.39
C LEU A 259 0.33 50.96 2.41
N ASN A 260 0.65 52.25 2.50
CA ASN A 260 2.02 52.71 2.69
C ASN A 260 2.63 52.14 3.97
N TYR A 261 1.83 52.06 5.04
CA TYR A 261 2.23 51.30 6.21
C TYR A 261 2.41 49.83 5.84
N TYR A 262 1.39 49.10 5.41
CA TYR A 262 1.37 47.66 5.17
C TYR A 262 2.56 47.15 4.33
N ASN A 263 2.98 47.94 3.33
CA ASN A 263 4.10 47.60 2.45
C ASN A 263 5.48 48.10 2.91
N SER A 264 5.54 48.94 3.95
CA SER A 264 6.81 49.43 4.51
C SER A 264 7.54 48.36 5.34
N PRO A 265 8.89 48.36 5.37
CA PRO A 265 9.66 47.56 6.31
C PRO A 265 9.32 47.92 7.76
N LYS A 266 9.05 46.90 8.59
CA LYS A 266 8.64 47.06 9.99
C LYS A 266 9.54 46.26 10.92
N LYS A 267 9.64 46.74 12.16
CA LYS A 267 10.25 45.96 13.24
C LYS A 267 9.17 45.17 13.96
N GLU A 268 9.36 43.85 14.02
CA GLU A 268 8.47 42.92 14.70
C GLU A 268 8.41 43.18 16.22
N LEU A 269 7.21 43.01 16.79
CA LEU A 269 6.91 43.11 18.21
C LEU A 269 7.30 41.82 18.95
N ASP A 270 7.60 41.93 20.25
CA ASP A 270 7.83 40.76 21.11
C ASP A 270 6.59 39.84 21.12
N SER A 271 6.79 38.55 20.83
CA SER A 271 5.72 37.56 20.72
C SER A 271 4.87 37.44 21.99
N LYS A 272 5.44 37.69 23.18
CA LYS A 272 4.67 37.67 24.44
C LYS A 272 3.62 38.78 24.50
N LYS A 273 3.92 39.95 23.92
CA LYS A 273 2.94 41.04 23.83
C LYS A 273 1.81 40.66 22.87
N THR A 274 2.14 40.07 21.73
CA THR A 274 1.15 39.58 20.77
C THR A 274 0.22 38.57 21.43
N GLU A 275 0.77 37.55 22.10
CA GLU A 275 -0.02 36.52 22.81
C GLU A 275 -0.91 37.10 23.92
N GLN A 276 -0.47 38.17 24.57
CA GLN A 276 -1.20 38.77 25.68
C GLN A 276 -2.42 39.58 25.22
N TYR A 277 -2.34 40.27 24.08
CA TYR A 277 -3.32 41.28 23.69
C TYR A 277 -4.13 40.93 22.42
N LEU A 278 -3.58 40.12 21.52
CA LEU A 278 -4.28 39.72 20.29
C LEU A 278 -5.57 38.97 20.64
N GLY A 279 -6.69 39.42 20.07
CA GLY A 279 -8.01 38.87 20.33
C GLY A 279 -8.86 39.66 21.32
N ASN A 280 -8.28 40.62 22.04
CA ASN A 280 -9.05 41.52 22.90
C ASN A 280 -9.45 42.77 22.12
N ASN A 281 -10.72 42.83 21.70
CA ASN A 281 -11.27 43.93 20.90
C ASN A 281 -10.51 44.20 19.59
N SER A 282 -10.03 43.14 18.94
CA SER A 282 -9.36 43.28 17.63
C SER A 282 -10.33 43.69 16.52
N TYR A 283 -9.78 44.33 15.49
CA TYR A 283 -10.49 44.66 14.25
C TYR A 283 -9.73 44.10 13.04
N ILE A 284 -10.38 43.21 12.29
CA ILE A 284 -9.85 42.61 11.06
C ILE A 284 -9.99 43.62 9.93
N ILE A 285 -8.93 43.85 9.17
CA ILE A 285 -8.97 44.63 7.92
C ILE A 285 -8.97 43.68 6.72
N SER A 286 -10.01 43.78 5.91
CA SER A 286 -10.16 43.10 4.62
C SER A 286 -10.00 44.11 3.51
N ALA A 287 -9.33 43.72 2.44
CA ALA A 287 -9.23 44.51 1.23
C ALA A 287 -10.18 43.96 0.18
N GLU A 288 -10.88 44.83 -0.55
CA GLU A 288 -11.68 44.49 -1.72
C GLU A 288 -10.93 44.88 -2.98
N PHE A 289 -11.04 44.05 -4.01
CA PHE A 289 -10.26 44.11 -5.24
C PHE A 289 -11.15 44.44 -6.42
N SER A 290 -10.65 45.27 -7.34
CA SER A 290 -11.33 45.49 -8.62
C SER A 290 -11.33 44.20 -9.43
N PHE A 291 -12.39 44.00 -10.23
CA PHE A 291 -12.64 42.78 -11.01
C PHE A 291 -11.54 42.43 -12.04
N ASP A 292 -10.48 43.24 -12.18
CA ASP A 292 -9.54 43.22 -13.31
C ASP A 292 -8.05 43.16 -12.91
N ILE A 293 -7.71 42.84 -11.66
CA ILE A 293 -6.31 42.96 -11.16
C ILE A 293 -5.37 41.90 -11.73
N SER A 294 -5.90 40.85 -12.36
CA SER A 294 -5.09 40.11 -13.32
C SER A 294 -5.99 39.39 -14.28
N ALA A 295 -5.57 39.27 -15.53
CA ALA A 295 -6.25 38.53 -16.58
C ALA A 295 -6.52 37.03 -16.26
N ASN A 296 -6.25 36.55 -15.04
CA ASN A 296 -6.31 35.15 -14.63
C ASN A 296 -6.97 34.88 -13.23
N TYR A 297 -7.43 35.87 -12.44
CA TYR A 297 -8.03 35.59 -11.12
C TYR A 297 -9.21 36.51 -10.73
N ASP A 298 -10.36 35.92 -10.39
CA ASP A 298 -11.50 36.57 -9.71
C ASP A 298 -11.26 36.61 -8.19
N LEU A 299 -10.29 37.39 -7.71
CA LEU A 299 -10.15 37.68 -6.27
C LEU A 299 -11.01 38.91 -5.97
N HIS A 300 -12.06 38.76 -5.14
CA HIS A 300 -12.92 39.89 -4.75
C HIS A 300 -12.49 40.53 -3.43
N SER A 301 -11.98 39.72 -2.47
CA SER A 301 -11.52 40.25 -1.19
C SER A 301 -10.46 39.36 -0.52
N ALA A 302 -9.67 39.94 0.38
CA ALA A 302 -8.67 39.23 1.20
C ALA A 302 -8.49 39.89 2.58
N GLU A 303 -8.45 39.08 3.64
CA GLU A 303 -8.12 39.55 4.99
C GLU A 303 -6.61 39.78 5.12
N LEU A 304 -6.18 41.02 5.34
CA LEU A 304 -4.77 41.40 5.37
C LEU A 304 -4.14 41.26 6.77
N GLY A 305 -4.96 41.36 7.81
CA GLY A 305 -4.53 41.29 9.20
C GLY A 305 -5.55 41.83 10.17
N GLU A 306 -5.15 42.02 11.43
CA GLU A 306 -6.00 42.63 12.45
C GLU A 306 -5.27 43.67 13.30
N PHE A 307 -5.95 44.78 13.57
CA PHE A 307 -5.54 45.74 14.57
C PHE A 307 -5.91 45.27 15.97
N PHE A 308 -5.06 45.55 16.94
CA PHE A 308 -5.33 45.33 18.36
C PHE A 308 -4.62 46.39 19.23
N THR A 309 -4.98 46.47 20.51
CA THR A 309 -4.42 47.44 21.45
C THR A 309 -4.03 46.78 22.77
N ASP A 310 -3.09 47.38 23.49
CA ASP A 310 -2.79 47.03 24.88
C ASP A 310 -3.73 47.70 25.90
N GLY A 311 -4.64 48.55 25.45
CA GLY A 311 -5.55 49.32 26.31
C GLY A 311 -4.91 50.57 26.92
N GLU A 312 -3.63 50.84 26.64
CA GLU A 312 -2.91 52.04 27.08
C GLU A 312 -2.79 53.09 25.95
N GLY A 313 -3.47 52.85 24.82
CA GLY A 313 -3.52 53.74 23.67
C GLY A 313 -2.50 53.42 22.57
N ASN A 314 -1.72 52.34 22.71
CA ASN A 314 -0.85 51.85 21.65
C ASN A 314 -1.66 50.96 20.70
N ILE A 315 -1.40 51.11 19.40
CA ILE A 315 -2.04 50.32 18.34
C ILE A 315 -0.98 49.39 17.73
N PHE A 316 -1.38 48.15 17.53
CA PHE A 316 -0.58 47.11 16.91
C PHE A 316 -1.35 46.52 15.74
N PHE A 317 -0.62 45.97 14.78
CA PHE A 317 -1.17 45.28 13.63
C PHE A 317 -0.54 43.90 13.51
N TYR A 318 -1.37 42.87 13.52
CA TYR A 318 -0.96 41.48 13.28
C TYR A 318 -1.14 41.17 11.79
N ASP A 319 -0.03 41.09 11.07
CA ASP A 319 0.00 40.81 9.63
C ASP A 319 -0.15 39.31 9.38
N TYR A 320 -1.20 38.92 8.67
CA TYR A 320 -1.48 37.52 8.39
C TYR A 320 -0.45 36.89 7.43
N ARG A 321 0.23 37.68 6.59
CA ARG A 321 1.29 37.19 5.68
C ARG A 321 2.49 36.63 6.45
N TYR A 322 2.86 37.33 7.51
CA TYR A 322 4.06 37.02 8.30
C TYR A 322 3.75 36.36 9.63
N ALA A 323 2.48 36.25 10.00
CA ALA A 323 2.01 35.76 11.30
C ALA A 323 2.69 36.49 12.47
N ALA A 324 2.97 37.78 12.28
CA ALA A 324 3.79 38.60 13.15
C ALA A 324 3.09 39.93 13.44
N ALA A 325 3.33 40.47 14.65
CA ALA A 325 2.77 41.75 15.05
C ALA A 325 3.78 42.88 14.88
N TYR A 326 3.27 44.06 14.57
CA TYR A 326 4.05 45.27 14.36
C TYR A 326 3.40 46.45 15.09
N GLU A 327 4.21 47.40 15.54
CA GLU A 327 3.71 48.66 16.08
C GLU A 327 3.14 49.53 14.97
N VAL A 328 2.00 50.18 15.23
CA VAL A 328 1.34 51.10 14.30
C VAL A 328 1.48 52.51 14.84
N ASN A 329 2.15 53.38 14.07
CA ASN A 329 2.46 54.75 14.46
C ASN A 329 1.96 55.74 13.39
N GLY A 330 1.86 57.01 13.77
CA GLY A 330 1.47 58.10 12.87
C GLY A 330 0.00 58.01 12.45
N GLU A 331 -0.27 58.45 11.23
CA GLU A 331 -1.62 58.60 10.66
C GLU A 331 -2.48 57.34 10.78
N VAL A 332 -1.93 56.17 10.45
CA VAL A 332 -2.66 54.89 10.57
C VAL A 332 -3.04 54.60 12.02
N SER A 333 -2.18 54.94 12.98
CA SER A 333 -2.46 54.76 14.41
C SER A 333 -3.60 55.68 14.85
N ASP A 334 -3.57 56.93 14.40
CA ASP A 334 -4.56 57.94 14.77
C ASP A 334 -5.93 57.62 14.17
N ASN A 335 -5.99 57.16 12.91
CA ASN A 335 -7.23 56.72 12.26
C ASN A 335 -7.84 55.49 12.94
N VAL A 336 -7.00 54.55 13.38
CA VAL A 336 -7.46 53.29 13.99
C VAL A 336 -7.87 53.47 15.46
N LYS A 337 -7.28 54.41 16.20
CA LYS A 337 -7.65 54.69 17.60
C LYS A 337 -9.12 55.04 17.77
N GLU A 338 -9.72 55.69 16.78
CA GLU A 338 -11.16 56.03 16.79
C GLU A 338 -12.07 54.80 16.83
N LEU A 339 -11.58 53.61 16.48
CA LEU A 339 -12.32 52.36 16.57
C LEU A 339 -12.38 51.80 18.01
N TYR A 340 -11.50 52.25 18.90
CA TYR A 340 -11.39 51.77 20.28
C TYR A 340 -12.05 52.70 21.31
N HIS A 341 -12.64 53.81 20.86
CA HIS A 341 -13.36 54.80 21.65
C HIS A 341 -14.86 54.73 21.37
#